data_AF-A0A0Q5VC15-F1
#
_entry.id   AF-A0A0Q5VC15-F1
#
_cell.length_a   1.000
_cell.length_b   1.000
_cell.length_c   1.000
_cell.angle_alpha   90.00
_cell.angle_beta   90.00
_cell.angle_gamma   90.00
#
_symmetry.space_group_name_H-M   'P 1'
#
loop_
_entity.id
_entity.type
_entity.pdbx_description
1 polymer ?
#
loop_
_entity_poly.entity_id
_entity_poly.type
_entity_poly.pdbx_seq_one_letter_code
_entity_poly.pdbx_strand_id
1 'polypeptide(L)'
;MARMDSSTVETRLTQVLTGWAAASMVVGAALSVDPRTRGFGRQTAAWGAVDGLIAGVGARNRARRGPTDPARLRKVLLVNAGLDVGYLALGAALLRTTRWRGDGAAVVVQGAFLLALDATAASALRGD
;
A
#
# COMPACT_ATOMS: atom_id res chain seq x y z
N MET A 1 -0.20 7.62 23.14
CA MET A 1 0.85 7.06 22.25
C MET A 1 1.85 8.17 21.99
N ALA A 2 3.13 7.99 22.30
CA ALA A 2 4.12 9.05 22.16
C ALA A 2 4.28 9.46 20.68
N ARG A 3 4.42 10.77 20.42
CA ARG A 3 4.66 11.32 19.07
C ARG A 3 5.90 10.66 18.48
N MET A 4 5.78 10.14 17.26
CA MET A 4 6.92 9.63 16.52
C MET A 4 7.48 10.75 15.64
N ASP A 5 8.81 10.84 15.53
CA ASP A 5 9.41 11.68 14.51
C ASP A 5 9.14 11.11 13.10
N SER A 6 9.22 11.98 12.09
CA SER A 6 8.94 11.58 10.71
C SER A 6 9.96 10.57 10.15
N SER A 7 11.22 10.63 10.58
CA SER A 7 12.26 9.68 10.14
C SER A 7 11.93 8.24 10.55
N THR A 8 11.43 8.06 11.77
CA THR A 8 11.02 6.77 12.34
C THR A 8 9.77 6.25 11.63
N VAL A 9 8.79 7.13 11.36
CA VAL A 9 7.59 6.77 10.59
C VAL A 9 7.94 6.36 9.17
N GLU A 10 8.76 7.14 8.45
CA GLU A 10 9.20 6.81 7.09
C GLU A 10 9.99 5.51 7.02
N THR A 11 10.86 5.24 8.01
CA THR A 11 11.62 4.00 8.08
C THR A 11 10.68 2.80 8.22
N ARG A 12 9.70 2.90 9.13
CA ARG A 12 8.71 1.84 9.34
C ARG A 12 7.83 1.64 8.12
N LEU A 13 7.34 2.72 7.51
CA LEU A 13 6.57 2.67 6.26
C LEU A 13 7.35 1.93 5.16
N THR A 14 8.61 2.31 4.95
CA THR A 14 9.47 1.69 3.94
C THR A 14 9.66 0.20 4.20
N GLN A 15 9.94 -0.20 5.44
CA GLN A 15 10.15 -1.61 5.81
C GLN A 15 8.89 -2.44 5.60
N VAL A 16 7.75 -1.97 6.12
CA VAL A 16 6.46 -2.68 6.02
C VAL A 16 6.01 -2.78 4.57
N LEU A 17 6.09 -1.67 3.80
CA LEU A 17 5.71 -1.65 2.40
C LEU A 17 6.61 -2.55 1.54
N THR A 18 7.93 -2.58 1.82
CA THR A 18 8.86 -3.47 1.13
C THR A 18 8.54 -4.95 1.40
N GLY A 19 8.25 -5.30 2.66
CA GLY A 19 7.87 -6.67 3.03
C GLY A 19 6.55 -7.08 2.37
N TRP A 20 5.55 -6.20 2.39
CA TRP A 20 4.27 -6.41 1.71
C TRP A 20 4.42 -6.57 0.20
N ALA A 21 5.23 -5.71 -0.44
CA ALA A 21 5.53 -5.77 -1.86
C ALA A 21 6.16 -7.11 -2.24
N ALA A 22 7.21 -7.54 -1.52
CA ALA A 22 7.89 -8.80 -1.77
C ALA A 22 6.95 -10.00 -1.60
N ALA A 23 6.18 -10.03 -0.51
CA ALA A 23 5.20 -11.08 -0.27
C ALA A 23 4.12 -11.11 -1.37
N SER A 24 3.58 -9.95 -1.75
CA SER A 24 2.56 -9.84 -2.80
C SER A 24 3.08 -10.29 -4.16
N MET A 25 4.33 -9.96 -4.52
CA MET A 25 4.94 -10.44 -5.76
C MET A 25 5.09 -11.97 -5.76
N VAL A 26 5.64 -12.55 -4.69
CA VAL A 26 5.86 -14.01 -4.60
C VAL A 26 4.54 -14.78 -4.57
N VAL A 27 3.64 -14.41 -3.65
CA VAL A 27 2.34 -15.07 -3.49
C VAL A 27 1.47 -14.83 -4.72
N GLY A 28 1.43 -13.60 -5.24
CA GLY A 28 0.69 -13.27 -6.45
C GLY A 28 1.18 -14.05 -7.67
N ALA A 29 2.49 -14.17 -7.86
CA ALA A 29 3.05 -14.96 -8.95
C ALA A 29 2.67 -16.45 -8.82
N ALA A 30 2.76 -17.02 -7.62
CA ALA A 30 2.35 -18.40 -7.36
C ALA A 30 0.86 -18.62 -7.65
N LEU A 31 -0.01 -17.74 -7.16
CA LEU A 31 -1.46 -17.79 -7.40
C LEU A 31 -1.84 -17.52 -8.86
N SER A 32 -0.96 -16.93 -9.66
CA SER A 32 -1.21 -16.66 -11.08
C SER A 32 -1.18 -17.92 -11.96
N VAL A 33 -0.57 -19.00 -11.45
CA VAL A 33 -0.40 -20.25 -12.20
C VAL A 33 -1.74 -20.97 -12.38
N ASP A 34 -2.55 -21.06 -11.31
CA ASP A 34 -3.88 -21.69 -11.35
C ASP A 34 -4.91 -20.78 -12.05
N PRO A 35 -5.60 -21.25 -13.11
CA PRO A 35 -6.67 -20.50 -13.78
C PRO A 35 -7.76 -19.95 -12.84
N ARG A 36 -8.07 -20.64 -11.73
CA ARG A 36 -9.09 -20.24 -10.75
C ARG A 36 -8.71 -18.99 -9.97
N THR A 37 -7.42 -18.83 -9.67
CA THR A 37 -6.87 -17.69 -8.91
C THR A 37 -6.11 -16.71 -9.77
N ARG A 38 -5.98 -16.98 -11.07
CA ARG A 38 -5.11 -16.23 -11.99
C ARG A 38 -5.31 -14.72 -11.97
N GLY A 39 -6.56 -14.25 -12.01
CA GLY A 39 -6.86 -12.80 -11.96
C GLY A 39 -6.37 -12.17 -10.66
N PHE A 40 -6.74 -12.77 -9.52
CA PHE A 40 -6.29 -12.33 -8.19
C PHE A 40 -4.76 -12.33 -8.07
N GLY A 41 -4.12 -13.42 -8.49
CA GLY A 41 -2.68 -13.57 -8.43
C GLY A 41 -1.94 -12.52 -9.26
N ARG A 42 -2.37 -12.31 -10.51
CA ARG A 42 -1.73 -11.33 -11.41
C ARG A 42 -1.86 -9.92 -10.86
N GLN A 43 -3.05 -9.57 -10.38
CA GLN A 43 -3.31 -8.26 -9.82
C GLN A 43 -2.55 -8.03 -8.52
N THR A 44 -2.44 -9.06 -7.67
CA THR A 44 -1.64 -9.02 -6.42
C THR A 44 -0.15 -8.83 -6.72
N ALA A 45 0.40 -9.57 -7.68
CA ALA A 45 1.80 -9.42 -8.07
C ALA A 45 2.08 -8.04 -8.70
N ALA A 46 1.16 -7.54 -9.54
CA ALA A 46 1.28 -6.24 -10.18
C ALA A 46 1.28 -5.10 -9.14
N TRP A 47 0.34 -5.12 -8.18
CA TRP A 47 0.34 -4.16 -7.07
C TRP A 47 1.60 -4.27 -6.21
N GLY A 48 2.04 -5.49 -5.88
CA GLY A 48 3.29 -5.70 -5.15
C GLY A 48 4.51 -5.06 -5.84
N ALA A 49 4.57 -5.11 -7.18
CA ALA A 49 5.65 -4.44 -7.93
C ALA A 49 5.55 -2.90 -7.84
N VAL A 50 4.34 -2.34 -7.89
CA VAL A 50 4.10 -0.90 -7.72
C VAL A 50 4.50 -0.45 -6.32
N ASP A 51 4.08 -1.17 -5.29
CA ASP A 51 4.43 -0.89 -3.89
C ASP A 51 5.94 -0.96 -3.66
N GLY A 52 6.60 -1.94 -4.26
CA GLY A 52 8.06 -2.08 -4.21
C GLY A 52 8.77 -0.89 -4.85
N LEU A 53 8.27 -0.40 -5.98
CA LEU A 53 8.79 0.82 -6.62
C LEU A 53 8.58 2.05 -5.74
N ILE A 54 7.40 2.21 -5.14
CA ILE A 54 7.09 3.31 -4.22
C ILE A 54 8.02 3.28 -3.02
N ALA A 55 8.21 2.11 -2.39
CA ALA A 55 9.12 1.93 -1.26
C ALA A 55 10.58 2.28 -1.65
N GLY A 56 11.04 1.82 -2.81
CA GLY A 56 12.39 2.11 -3.31
C GLY A 56 12.61 3.59 -3.61
N VAL A 57 11.65 4.26 -4.24
CA VAL A 57 11.70 5.70 -4.50
C VAL A 57 11.65 6.49 -3.19
N GLY A 58 10.80 6.10 -2.24
CA GLY A 58 10.71 6.69 -0.91
C GLY A 58 12.04 6.62 -0.15
N ALA A 59 12.63 5.42 -0.07
CA ALA A 59 13.93 5.19 0.55
C ALA A 59 15.04 6.03 -0.10
N ARG A 60 15.10 6.07 -1.45
CA ARG A 60 16.06 6.86 -2.21
C ARG A 60 15.89 8.36 -1.96
N ASN A 61 14.67 8.86 -1.92
CA ASN A 61 14.39 10.28 -1.68
C ASN A 61 14.81 10.70 -0.27
N ARG A 62 14.47 9.89 0.74
CA ARG A 62 14.90 10.11 2.13
C ARG A 62 16.42 10.13 2.24
N ALA A 63 17.12 9.19 1.63
CA ALA A 63 18.59 9.14 1.66
C ALA A 63 19.24 10.38 1.02
N ARG A 64 18.58 10.99 0.02
CA ARG A 64 19.12 12.16 -0.71
C ARG A 64 18.74 13.51 -0.09
N ARG A 65 17.55 13.61 0.51
CA ARG A 65 16.94 14.88 0.94
C ARG A 65 16.72 14.97 2.45
N GLY A 66 16.99 13.90 3.19
CA GLY A 66 16.60 13.76 4.59
C GLY A 66 15.12 13.39 4.75
N PRO A 67 14.67 13.23 6.01
CA PRO A 67 13.27 12.92 6.32
C PRO A 67 12.31 14.03 5.86
N THR A 68 11.11 13.65 5.44
CA THR A 68 10.07 14.63 5.13
C THR A 68 9.62 15.35 6.41
N ASP A 69 9.30 16.64 6.28
CA ASP A 69 8.62 17.39 7.35
C ASP A 69 7.38 16.62 7.85
N PRO A 70 7.19 16.47 9.18
CA PRO A 70 6.08 15.69 9.75
C PRO A 70 4.69 16.13 9.28
N ALA A 71 4.43 17.44 9.15
CA ALA A 71 3.12 17.94 8.72
C ALA A 71 2.87 17.64 7.24
N ARG A 72 3.91 17.81 6.41
CA ARG A 72 3.85 17.44 4.99
C ARG A 72 3.65 15.94 4.79
N LEU A 73 4.40 15.11 5.52
CA LEU A 73 4.28 13.65 5.45
C LEU A 73 2.88 13.20 5.84
N ARG A 74 2.36 13.71 6.96
CA ARG A 74 0.99 13.43 7.40
C ARG A 74 -0.05 13.81 6.34
N LYS A 75 0.09 14.96 5.68
CA LYS A 75 -0.82 15.38 4.62
C LYS A 75 -0.82 14.40 3.45
N VAL A 76 0.36 13.94 3.01
CA VAL A 76 0.47 12.94 1.93
C VAL A 76 -0.20 11.62 2.33
N LEU A 77 0.06 11.12 3.54
CA LEU A 77 -0.54 9.88 4.03
C LEU A 77 -2.07 9.97 4.12
N LEU A 78 -2.63 11.11 4.53
CA LEU A 78 -4.08 11.31 4.54
C LEU A 78 -4.69 11.35 3.13
N VAL A 79 -3.97 11.93 2.17
CA VAL A 79 -4.40 11.90 0.76
C VAL A 79 -4.39 10.48 0.23
N ASN A 80 -3.33 9.71 0.48
CA ASN A 80 -3.26 8.30 0.08
C ASN A 80 -4.36 7.46 0.72
N ALA A 81 -4.58 7.60 2.04
CA ALA A 81 -5.68 6.92 2.72
C ALA A 81 -7.04 7.24 2.07
N GLY A 82 -7.26 8.49 1.64
CA GLY A 82 -8.46 8.86 0.87
C GLY A 82 -8.54 8.15 -0.49
N LEU A 83 -7.42 8.04 -1.21
CA LEU A 83 -7.34 7.28 -2.46
C LEU A 83 -7.61 5.79 -2.23
N ASP A 84 -7.10 5.21 -1.16
CA ASP A 84 -7.31 3.79 -0.81
C ASP A 84 -8.78 3.49 -0.55
N VAL A 85 -9.53 4.40 0.08
CA VAL A 85 -11.00 4.28 0.19
C VAL A 85 -11.64 4.23 -1.20
N GLY A 86 -11.15 5.05 -2.14
CA GLY A 86 -11.56 4.98 -3.55
C GLY A 86 -11.25 3.64 -4.21
N TYR A 87 -10.05 3.09 -3.96
CA TYR A 87 -9.67 1.75 -4.45
C TYR A 87 -10.55 0.65 -3.85
N LEU A 88 -10.89 0.72 -2.56
CA LEU A 88 -11.82 -0.21 -1.92
C LEU A 88 -13.19 -0.18 -2.58
N ALA A 89 -13.72 1.02 -2.85
CA ALA A 89 -15.00 1.17 -3.54
C ALA A 89 -14.94 0.59 -4.97
N LEU A 90 -13.86 0.86 -5.71
CA LEU A 90 -13.66 0.30 -7.05
C LEU A 90 -13.54 -1.22 -7.02
N GLY A 91 -12.75 -1.78 -6.10
CA GLY A 91 -12.60 -3.22 -5.92
C GLY A 91 -13.93 -3.89 -5.56
N ALA A 92 -14.72 -3.27 -4.67
CA ALA A 92 -16.06 -3.73 -4.34
C ALA A 92 -17.03 -3.70 -5.54
N ALA A 93 -16.92 -2.71 -6.41
CA ALA A 93 -17.69 -2.68 -7.65
C ALA A 93 -17.26 -3.80 -8.61
N LEU A 94 -15.96 -4.04 -8.77
CA LEU A 94 -15.42 -5.13 -9.62
C LEU A 94 -15.84 -6.52 -9.14
N LEU A 95 -15.93 -6.74 -7.82
CA LEU A 95 -16.40 -7.98 -7.20
C LEU A 95 -17.82 -8.40 -7.63
N ARG A 96 -18.64 -7.43 -8.07
CA ARG A 96 -20.00 -7.68 -8.57
C ARG A 96 -20.02 -8.26 -9.98
N THR A 97 -18.88 -8.25 -10.67
CA THR A 97 -18.74 -8.80 -12.03
C THR A 97 -18.03 -10.15 -11.97
N THR A 98 -18.53 -11.16 -12.67
CA THR A 98 -17.89 -12.48 -12.72
C THR A 98 -16.52 -12.44 -13.39
N ARG A 99 -16.38 -11.60 -14.44
CA ARG A 99 -15.15 -11.47 -15.21
C ARG A 99 -13.97 -10.89 -14.41
N TRP A 100 -14.22 -9.91 -13.54
CA TRP A 100 -13.17 -9.19 -12.81
C TRP A 100 -13.18 -9.49 -11.31
N ARG A 101 -13.84 -10.58 -10.89
CA ARG A 101 -14.00 -10.90 -9.47
C ARG A 101 -12.66 -11.10 -8.78
N GLY A 102 -11.71 -11.77 -9.44
CA GLY A 102 -10.36 -11.97 -8.92
C GLY A 102 -9.58 -10.65 -8.78
N ASP A 103 -9.65 -9.80 -9.80
CA ASP A 103 -8.99 -8.49 -9.80
C ASP A 103 -9.58 -7.58 -8.73
N GLY A 104 -10.92 -7.54 -8.61
CA GLY A 104 -11.63 -6.80 -7.58
C GLY A 104 -11.26 -7.24 -6.17
N ALA A 105 -11.20 -8.56 -5.94
CA ALA A 105 -10.74 -9.11 -4.66
C ALA A 105 -9.30 -8.68 -4.34
N ALA A 106 -8.40 -8.71 -5.31
CA ALA A 106 -7.02 -8.26 -5.11
C ALA A 106 -6.97 -6.77 -4.80
N VAL A 107 -7.68 -5.92 -5.54
CA VAL A 107 -7.75 -4.47 -5.27
C VAL A 107 -8.27 -4.19 -3.86
N VAL A 108 -9.29 -4.91 -3.40
CA VAL A 108 -9.80 -4.75 -2.03
C VAL A 108 -8.74 -5.13 -0.99
N VAL A 109 -8.06 -6.26 -1.15
CA VAL A 109 -7.03 -6.70 -0.19
C VAL A 109 -5.86 -5.73 -0.14
N GLN A 110 -5.36 -5.30 -1.31
CA GLN A 110 -4.24 -4.36 -1.41
C GLN A 110 -4.63 -2.99 -0.83
N GLY A 111 -5.78 -2.45 -1.25
CA GLY A 111 -6.27 -1.16 -0.75
C GLY A 111 -6.56 -1.18 0.75
N ALA A 112 -7.07 -2.28 1.31
CA ALA A 112 -7.33 -2.38 2.75
C ALA A 112 -6.03 -2.35 3.58
N PHE A 113 -4.99 -3.03 3.09
CA PHE A 113 -3.68 -3.01 3.72
C PHE A 113 -3.06 -1.61 3.67
N LEU A 114 -3.03 -0.97 2.49
CA LEU A 114 -2.45 0.36 2.31
C LEU A 114 -3.21 1.42 3.13
N LEU A 115 -4.54 1.36 3.15
CA LEU A 115 -5.36 2.23 3.97
C LEU A 115 -4.99 2.14 5.45
N ALA A 116 -4.86 0.90 5.96
CA ALA A 116 -4.47 0.69 7.36
C ALA A 116 -3.06 1.21 7.65
N LEU A 117 -2.11 0.96 6.73
CA LEU A 117 -0.74 1.44 6.85
C LEU A 117 -0.67 2.97 6.90
N ASP A 118 -1.32 3.65 5.95
CA ASP A 118 -1.27 5.09 5.81
C ASP A 118 -2.06 5.80 6.91
N ALA A 119 -3.23 5.28 7.30
CA ALA A 119 -4.01 5.85 8.40
C ALA A 119 -3.29 5.72 9.75
N THR A 120 -2.64 4.58 10.01
CA THR A 120 -1.87 4.39 11.26
C THR A 120 -0.62 5.26 11.29
N ALA A 121 0.10 5.39 10.17
CA ALA A 121 1.24 6.29 10.04
C ALA A 121 0.86 7.77 10.17
N ALA A 122 -0.24 8.20 9.54
CA ALA A 122 -0.75 9.56 9.67
C ALA A 122 -1.18 9.89 11.11
N SER A 123 -1.75 8.92 11.81
CA SER A 123 -2.17 9.06 13.21
C SER A 123 -0.97 9.21 14.15
N ALA A 124 0.14 8.51 13.88
CA ALA A 124 1.38 8.63 14.65
C ALA A 124 2.05 10.03 14.54
N LEU A 125 1.66 10.82 13.53
CA LEU A 125 2.17 12.17 13.25
C LEU A 125 1.20 13.29 13.67
N ARG A 126 0.06 13.00 14.32
CA ARG A 126 -0.84 14.06 14.83
C ARG A 126 -0.10 14.91 15.86
N GLY A 127 -0.04 16.22 15.63
CA GLY A 127 0.19 17.22 16.67
C GLY A 127 -1.16 17.70 17.19
N ASP A 128 -1.26 17.87 18.51
CA ASP A 128 -2.39 18.54 19.16
C ASP A 128 -2.50 19.98 18.66
#